data_AF-A0AA39G148-F1
#
_entry.id   AF-A0AA39G148-F1
#
_cell.length_a   1.000
_cell.length_b   1.000
_cell.length_c   1.000
_cell.angle_alpha   90.00
_cell.angle_beta   90.00
_cell.angle_gamma   90.00
#
_symmetry.space_group_name_H-M   'P 1'
#
loop_
_entity.id
_entity.type
_entity.pdbx_description
1 polymer ?
#
loop_
_entity_poly.entity_id
_entity_poly.type
_entity_poly.pdbx_seq_one_letter_code
_entity_poly.pdbx_strand_id
1 'polypeptide(L)'
;MEAHNKKRCTTKQWGTDYVNIVLYLRDRLKLTRFSEDVVHTACGILEINSHEVRTASGFSARALYPTVALMNHSCVCNTIYSVFTNDYKVQLRTTVKVPKGGELFGSYTHSLLPTLLRREQLLESKHFICACSRCSDPTEMGTHMSSLKCSKCDNGVVVSLDSLDPESTWKCTHCDFSTPGSAIKKVFDIIYAAISSADSVTVEAGAEAIQIRENVIKKYHSVLHPRHAFLTMLRLSLSQLYGRVDEYELDDLPDVVLEHKVDMCRLLLQVLDVIVPGYSRERGMTLYELHAPLLFLARSQWTANVIDDAGVKSKMTEVANILKEATTILSLEPPETIEGQISLVANESLKQLNESIKSL
;
A
#
# COMPACT_ATOMS: atom_id res chain seq x y z
N MET A 1 -27.77 -3.77 2.06
CA MET A 1 -26.51 -3.06 1.75
C MET A 1 -26.77 -1.59 1.87
N GLU A 2 -25.83 -0.86 2.46
CA GLU A 2 -25.97 0.58 2.70
C GLU A 2 -25.84 1.36 1.38
N ALA A 3 -26.66 2.40 1.20
CA ALA A 3 -26.66 3.22 -0.02
C ALA A 3 -26.48 4.71 0.26
N HIS A 4 -26.62 5.16 1.53
CA HIS A 4 -26.44 6.54 1.97
C HIS A 4 -27.17 7.61 1.13
N ASN A 5 -28.33 7.32 0.54
CA ASN A 5 -29.06 8.26 -0.33
C ASN A 5 -29.25 9.66 0.27
N LYS A 6 -29.56 9.76 1.57
CA LYS A 6 -29.73 11.05 2.27
C LYS A 6 -28.47 11.91 2.29
N LYS A 7 -27.28 11.28 2.31
CA LYS A 7 -25.99 11.98 2.25
C LYS A 7 -25.57 12.19 0.79
N ARG A 8 -25.80 11.19 -0.07
CA ARG A 8 -25.43 11.25 -1.50
C ARG A 8 -26.25 12.30 -2.26
N CYS A 9 -27.52 12.53 -1.93
CA CYS A 9 -28.36 13.47 -2.67
C CYS A 9 -27.87 14.93 -2.65
N THR A 10 -26.96 15.28 -1.74
CA THR A 10 -26.33 16.60 -1.69
C THR A 10 -24.99 16.66 -2.42
N THR A 11 -24.50 15.55 -2.99
CA THR A 11 -23.21 15.49 -3.68
C THR A 11 -23.33 15.78 -5.17
N LYS A 12 -22.24 16.23 -5.79
CA LYS A 12 -22.17 16.40 -7.24
C LYS A 12 -22.41 15.09 -8.00
N GLN A 13 -21.93 13.97 -7.44
CA GLN A 13 -22.05 12.66 -8.06
C GLN A 13 -23.52 12.24 -8.22
N TRP A 14 -24.40 12.58 -7.29
CA TRP A 14 -25.83 12.28 -7.43
C TRP A 14 -26.45 12.94 -8.67
N GLY A 15 -26.13 14.21 -8.93
CA GLY A 15 -26.56 14.89 -10.15
C GLY A 15 -26.01 14.24 -11.42
N THR A 16 -24.74 13.81 -11.38
CA THR A 16 -24.11 13.06 -12.47
C THR A 16 -24.79 11.70 -12.72
N ASP A 17 -25.13 10.96 -11.66
CA ASP A 17 -25.86 9.69 -11.75
C ASP A 17 -27.28 9.90 -12.30
N TYR A 18 -27.95 10.97 -11.88
CA TYR A 18 -29.29 11.29 -12.37
C TYR A 18 -29.30 11.46 -13.89
N VAL A 19 -28.41 12.32 -14.42
CA VAL A 19 -28.35 12.61 -15.85
C VAL A 19 -27.90 11.38 -16.65
N ASN A 20 -26.83 10.70 -16.22
CA ASN A 20 -26.18 9.69 -17.04
C ASN A 20 -26.76 8.29 -16.87
N ILE A 21 -27.41 8.00 -15.74
CA ILE A 21 -27.92 6.66 -15.41
C ILE A 21 -29.44 6.69 -15.30
N VAL A 22 -30.00 7.54 -14.44
CA VAL A 22 -31.44 7.52 -14.16
C VAL A 22 -32.26 7.92 -15.40
N LEU A 23 -31.97 9.08 -15.99
CA LEU A 23 -32.64 9.54 -17.21
C LEU A 23 -32.33 8.62 -18.39
N TYR A 24 -31.11 8.09 -18.49
CA TYR A 24 -30.79 7.14 -19.56
C TYR A 24 -31.65 5.87 -19.49
N LEU A 25 -31.72 5.22 -18.32
CA LEU A 25 -32.52 4.01 -18.15
C LEU A 25 -34.02 4.28 -18.33
N ARG A 26 -34.54 5.35 -17.73
CA ARG A 26 -35.99 5.63 -17.72
C ARG A 26 -36.48 6.29 -18.99
N ASP A 27 -35.76 7.27 -19.52
CA ASP A 27 -36.23 8.08 -20.66
C ASP A 27 -35.74 7.54 -22.00
N ARG A 28 -34.49 7.05 -22.07
CA ARG A 28 -33.92 6.53 -23.33
C ARG A 28 -34.27 5.06 -23.54
N LEU A 29 -34.04 4.21 -22.52
CA LEU A 29 -34.34 2.78 -22.62
C LEU A 29 -35.78 2.42 -22.23
N LYS A 30 -36.58 3.40 -21.77
CA LYS A 30 -37.98 3.21 -21.35
C LYS A 30 -38.15 2.16 -20.25
N LEU A 31 -37.14 1.94 -19.41
CA LEU A 31 -37.18 1.03 -18.27
C LEU A 31 -37.89 1.68 -17.07
N THR A 32 -39.20 1.89 -17.19
CA THR A 32 -40.01 2.63 -16.21
C THR A 32 -40.42 1.81 -14.99
N ARG A 33 -40.18 0.49 -14.99
CA ARG A 33 -40.53 -0.43 -13.89
C ARG A 33 -39.83 -0.12 -12.56
N PHE A 34 -38.73 0.64 -12.57
CA PHE A 34 -38.00 1.06 -11.37
C PHE A 34 -38.08 2.57 -11.21
N SER A 35 -38.43 3.05 -10.01
CA SER A 35 -38.44 4.49 -9.71
C SER A 35 -37.02 5.08 -9.75
N GLU A 36 -36.93 6.40 -9.87
CA GLU A 36 -35.66 7.14 -9.82
C GLU A 36 -34.91 6.86 -8.52
N ASP A 37 -35.63 6.85 -7.39
CA ASP A 37 -35.08 6.51 -6.08
C ASP A 37 -34.47 5.11 -6.03
N VAL A 38 -35.11 4.12 -6.66
CA VAL A 38 -34.58 2.74 -6.72
C VAL A 38 -33.30 2.70 -7.55
N VAL A 39 -33.25 3.40 -8.68
CA VAL A 39 -32.03 3.48 -9.50
C VAL A 39 -30.90 4.17 -8.75
N HIS A 40 -31.17 5.31 -8.10
CA HIS A 40 -30.19 5.99 -7.24
C HIS A 40 -29.69 5.13 -6.09
N THR A 41 -30.59 4.35 -5.48
CA THR A 41 -30.25 3.39 -4.43
C THR A 41 -29.30 2.33 -4.96
N ALA A 42 -29.55 1.79 -6.16
CA ALA A 42 -28.67 0.82 -6.79
C ALA A 42 -27.28 1.43 -7.09
N CYS A 43 -27.22 2.66 -7.59
CA CYS A 43 -25.95 3.39 -7.76
C CYS A 43 -25.17 3.50 -6.43
N GLY A 44 -25.86 3.84 -5.34
CA GLY A 44 -25.24 3.96 -4.01
C GLY A 44 -24.75 2.64 -3.46
N ILE A 45 -25.52 1.57 -3.63
CA ILE A 45 -25.08 0.22 -3.25
C ILE A 45 -23.78 -0.14 -3.97
N LEU A 46 -23.71 0.09 -5.29
CA LEU A 46 -22.51 -0.20 -6.07
C LEU A 46 -21.33 0.69 -5.68
N GLU A 47 -21.55 1.99 -5.46
CA GLU A 47 -20.49 2.93 -5.06
C GLU A 47 -19.88 2.58 -3.68
N ILE A 48 -20.73 2.20 -2.73
CA ILE A 48 -20.31 2.01 -1.33
C ILE A 48 -19.79 0.59 -1.08
N ASN A 49 -20.38 -0.43 -1.71
CA ASN A 49 -20.19 -1.83 -1.32
C ASN A 49 -19.44 -2.67 -2.38
N SER A 50 -19.16 -2.11 -3.56
CA SER A 50 -18.39 -2.86 -4.56
C SER A 50 -16.89 -2.83 -4.29
N HIS A 51 -16.22 -3.87 -4.79
CA HIS A 51 -14.77 -4.01 -4.80
C HIS A 51 -14.27 -3.84 -6.23
N GLU A 52 -13.13 -3.16 -6.40
CA GLU A 52 -12.41 -3.17 -7.67
C GLU A 52 -11.87 -4.58 -7.92
N VAL A 53 -12.10 -5.09 -9.13
CA VAL A 53 -11.57 -6.36 -9.61
C VAL A 53 -10.97 -6.18 -10.99
N ARG A 54 -10.06 -7.06 -11.37
CA ARG A 54 -9.47 -7.08 -12.72
C ARG A 54 -10.09 -8.21 -13.52
N THR A 55 -10.45 -7.94 -14.76
CA THR A 55 -10.88 -8.98 -15.70
C THR A 55 -9.68 -9.80 -16.16
N ALA A 56 -9.93 -10.97 -16.76
CA ALA A 56 -8.88 -11.79 -17.37
C ALA A 56 -8.07 -11.03 -18.46
N SER A 57 -8.63 -9.97 -19.04
CA SER A 57 -7.95 -9.10 -20.01
C SER A 57 -7.28 -7.87 -19.38
N GLY A 58 -7.21 -7.78 -18.05
CA GLY A 58 -6.54 -6.71 -17.31
C GLY A 58 -7.38 -5.44 -17.08
N PHE A 59 -8.62 -5.38 -17.59
CA PHE A 59 -9.49 -4.22 -17.41
C PHE A 59 -10.03 -4.14 -15.98
N SER A 60 -10.21 -2.92 -15.47
CA SER A 60 -10.89 -2.69 -14.19
C SER A 60 -12.39 -2.94 -14.30
N ALA A 61 -12.95 -3.62 -13.31
CA ALA A 61 -14.38 -3.84 -13.14
C ALA A 61 -14.77 -3.68 -11.66
N ARG A 62 -16.09 -3.68 -11.38
CA ARG A 62 -16.63 -3.66 -10.02
C ARG A 62 -17.40 -4.94 -9.75
N ALA A 63 -17.09 -5.59 -8.63
CA ALA A 63 -17.80 -6.77 -8.16
C ALA A 63 -18.46 -6.50 -6.81
N LEU A 64 -19.64 -7.09 -6.61
CA LEU A 64 -20.39 -6.97 -5.37
C LEU A 64 -20.39 -8.31 -4.65
N TYR A 65 -19.76 -8.35 -3.47
CA TYR A 65 -19.67 -9.55 -2.64
C TYR A 65 -20.38 -9.32 -1.30
N PRO A 66 -21.67 -9.69 -1.18
CA PRO A 66 -22.47 -9.34 -0.01
C PRO A 66 -21.88 -9.70 1.33
N THR A 67 -21.26 -10.88 1.45
CA THR A 67 -20.63 -11.32 2.70
C THR A 67 -19.38 -10.50 3.04
N VAL A 68 -18.59 -10.12 2.04
CA VAL A 68 -17.36 -9.33 2.24
C VAL A 68 -17.72 -7.88 2.58
N ALA A 69 -18.77 -7.33 1.95
CA ALA A 69 -19.26 -5.97 2.19
C ALA A 69 -19.82 -5.74 3.62
N LEU A 70 -20.00 -6.80 4.42
CA LEU A 70 -20.38 -6.67 5.83
C LEU A 70 -19.21 -6.27 6.75
N MET A 71 -17.97 -6.51 6.35
CA MET A 71 -16.81 -6.22 7.19
C MET A 71 -16.60 -4.73 7.33
N ASN A 72 -16.42 -4.25 8.56
CA ASN A 72 -16.09 -2.87 8.84
C ASN A 72 -14.65 -2.50 8.44
N HIS A 73 -14.40 -1.20 8.36
CA HIS A 73 -13.08 -0.66 8.09
C HIS A 73 -12.21 -0.59 9.36
N SER A 74 -10.92 -0.91 9.20
CA SER A 74 -9.85 -0.43 10.07
C SER A 74 -8.65 -0.01 9.20
N CYS A 75 -7.95 1.07 9.58
CA CYS A 75 -6.69 1.47 8.92
C CYS A 75 -5.51 0.54 9.27
N VAL A 76 -5.73 -0.41 10.20
CA VAL A 76 -4.89 -1.57 10.46
C VAL A 76 -5.81 -2.77 10.35
N CYS A 77 -6.05 -3.21 9.11
CA CYS A 77 -6.96 -4.31 8.84
C CYS A 77 -6.28 -5.66 9.16
N ASN A 78 -7.09 -6.65 9.52
CA ASN A 78 -6.62 -8.00 9.85
C ASN A 78 -7.03 -9.03 8.78
N THR A 79 -7.61 -8.57 7.68
CA THR A 79 -7.97 -9.38 6.52
C THR A 79 -7.44 -8.79 5.23
N ILE A 80 -7.26 -9.66 4.24
CA ILE A 80 -6.96 -9.31 2.85
C ILE A 80 -7.86 -10.15 1.95
N TYR A 81 -8.27 -9.56 0.83
CA TYR A 81 -9.05 -10.26 -0.20
C TYR A 81 -8.25 -10.40 -1.49
N SER A 82 -8.53 -11.50 -2.19
CA SER A 82 -8.01 -11.79 -3.52
C SER A 82 -9.16 -12.28 -4.39
N VAL A 83 -9.17 -11.92 -5.66
CA VAL A 83 -10.24 -12.30 -6.58
C VAL A 83 -9.65 -13.14 -7.69
N PHE A 84 -10.20 -14.33 -7.88
CA PHE A 84 -9.81 -15.21 -8.97
C PHE A 84 -10.31 -14.63 -10.30
N THR A 85 -9.45 -14.51 -11.31
CA THR A 85 -9.83 -13.85 -12.58
C THR A 85 -10.64 -14.76 -13.50
N ASN A 86 -10.63 -16.08 -13.25
CA ASN A 86 -11.33 -17.06 -14.06
C ASN A 86 -12.85 -17.13 -13.78
N ASP A 87 -13.26 -16.99 -12.52
CA ASP A 87 -14.65 -17.13 -12.08
C ASP A 87 -15.12 -16.01 -11.14
N TYR A 88 -14.26 -15.02 -10.88
CA TYR A 88 -14.52 -13.88 -10.00
C TYR A 88 -14.91 -14.25 -8.57
N LYS A 89 -14.55 -15.45 -8.09
CA LYS A 89 -14.69 -15.77 -6.66
C LYS A 89 -13.74 -14.92 -5.85
N VAL A 90 -14.24 -14.42 -4.72
CA VAL A 90 -13.42 -13.74 -3.72
C VAL A 90 -12.94 -14.76 -2.69
N GLN A 91 -11.64 -14.75 -2.43
CA GLN A 91 -11.05 -15.38 -1.26
C GLN A 91 -10.76 -14.29 -0.24
N LEU A 92 -11.20 -14.51 1.00
CA LEU A 92 -10.91 -13.65 2.13
C LEU A 92 -10.11 -14.46 3.16
N ARG A 93 -8.98 -13.90 3.61
CA ARG A 93 -8.14 -14.55 4.61
C ARG A 93 -7.68 -13.54 5.66
N THR A 94 -7.47 -14.03 6.87
CA THR A 94 -6.85 -13.23 7.93
C THR A 94 -5.35 -13.11 7.69
N THR A 95 -4.78 -11.92 7.88
CA THR A 95 -3.32 -11.71 7.80
C THR A 95 -2.63 -11.98 9.14
N VAL A 96 -3.37 -11.84 10.25
CA VAL A 96 -2.92 -12.10 11.62
C VAL A 96 -3.86 -13.06 12.33
N LYS A 97 -3.42 -13.61 13.46
CA LYS A 97 -4.29 -14.42 14.32
C LYS A 97 -5.41 -13.55 14.90
N VAL A 98 -6.66 -13.92 14.65
CA VAL A 98 -7.84 -13.27 15.24
C VAL A 98 -8.44 -14.19 16.31
N PRO A 99 -8.63 -13.73 17.55
CA PRO A 99 -9.24 -14.55 18.60
C PRO A 99 -10.71 -14.85 18.29
N LYS A 100 -11.26 -15.91 18.89
CA LYS A 100 -12.70 -16.24 18.76
C LYS A 100 -13.54 -15.06 19.26
N GLY A 101 -14.49 -14.62 18.43
CA GLY A 101 -15.33 -13.44 18.71
C GLY A 101 -14.67 -12.10 18.39
N GLY A 102 -13.41 -12.10 17.92
CA GLY A 102 -12.76 -10.90 17.39
C GLY A 102 -13.38 -10.48 16.06
N GLU A 103 -13.47 -9.18 15.85
CA GLU A 103 -14.02 -8.60 14.62
C GLU A 103 -13.01 -8.73 13.45
N LEU A 104 -13.55 -8.99 12.26
CA LEU A 104 -12.81 -8.99 11.02
C LEU A 104 -12.92 -7.61 10.36
N PHE A 105 -11.78 -7.00 10.10
CA PHE A 105 -11.68 -5.68 9.49
C PHE A 105 -11.07 -5.78 8.10
N GLY A 106 -11.70 -5.11 7.14
CA GLY A 106 -11.13 -4.81 5.84
C GLY A 106 -10.55 -3.39 5.79
N SER A 107 -9.83 -3.07 4.70
CA SER A 107 -9.49 -1.69 4.38
C SER A 107 -10.35 -1.20 3.21
N TYR A 108 -10.90 0.01 3.32
CA TYR A 108 -11.70 0.65 2.27
C TYR A 108 -10.91 1.73 1.50
N THR A 109 -9.67 1.99 1.92
CA THR A 109 -8.77 3.00 1.37
C THR A 109 -7.34 2.43 1.34
N HIS A 110 -6.44 3.11 0.64
CA HIS A 110 -5.04 2.72 0.58
C HIS A 110 -4.35 2.90 1.94
N SER A 111 -3.81 1.81 2.49
CA SER A 111 -3.24 1.78 3.84
C SER A 111 -2.00 2.66 4.02
N LEU A 112 -1.27 2.98 2.95
CA LEU A 112 -0.04 3.77 3.04
C LEU A 112 -0.25 5.29 3.05
N LEU A 113 -1.47 5.78 2.85
CA LEU A 113 -1.74 7.23 2.94
C LEU A 113 -1.57 7.72 4.39
N PRO A 114 -1.30 9.01 4.65
CA PRO A 114 -1.30 9.60 5.99
C PRO A 114 -2.72 9.79 6.55
N THR A 115 -2.86 9.97 7.88
CA THR A 115 -4.16 9.97 8.58
C THR A 115 -5.14 11.01 8.03
N LEU A 116 -4.68 12.24 7.76
CA LEU A 116 -5.54 13.29 7.20
C LEU A 116 -6.16 12.88 5.86
N LEU A 117 -5.35 12.35 4.94
CA LEU A 117 -5.82 11.93 3.60
C LEU A 117 -6.70 10.69 3.66
N ARG A 118 -6.36 9.69 4.50
CA ARG A 118 -7.21 8.50 4.67
C ARG A 118 -8.60 8.86 5.19
N ARG A 119 -8.68 9.71 6.21
CA ARG A 119 -9.96 10.13 6.81
C ARG A 119 -10.82 10.92 5.83
N GLU A 120 -10.20 11.83 5.07
CA GLU A 120 -10.87 12.60 4.01
C GLU A 120 -11.46 11.65 2.96
N GLN A 121 -10.67 10.73 2.43
CA GLN A 121 -11.13 9.76 1.42
C GLN A 121 -12.27 8.86 1.94
N LEU A 122 -12.21 8.42 3.19
CA LEU A 122 -13.28 7.60 3.80
C LEU A 122 -14.56 8.42 4.01
N LEU A 123 -14.44 9.70 4.40
CA LEU A 123 -15.59 10.57 4.54
C LEU A 123 -16.27 10.83 3.18
N GLU A 124 -15.48 11.08 2.14
CA GLU A 124 -15.97 11.34 0.79
C GLU A 124 -16.62 10.09 0.16
N SER A 125 -15.93 8.94 0.22
CA SER A 125 -16.35 7.72 -0.49
C SER A 125 -17.27 6.79 0.30
N LYS A 126 -17.19 6.83 1.64
CA LYS A 126 -17.92 5.91 2.53
C LYS A 126 -18.75 6.62 3.60
N HIS A 127 -18.72 7.95 3.65
CA HIS A 127 -19.58 8.78 4.49
C HIS A 127 -19.45 8.54 6.00
N PHE A 128 -18.27 8.13 6.48
CA PHE A 128 -17.96 8.05 7.89
C PHE A 128 -16.55 8.56 8.18
N ILE A 129 -16.27 8.83 9.45
CA ILE A 129 -14.96 9.26 9.92
C ILE A 129 -14.36 8.13 10.75
N CYS A 130 -13.22 7.58 10.33
CA CYS A 130 -12.57 6.46 11.03
C CYS A 130 -12.00 6.90 12.38
N ALA A 131 -12.15 6.12 13.45
CA ALA A 131 -11.53 6.38 14.76
C ALA A 131 -10.78 5.13 15.29
N CYS A 132 -10.25 4.30 14.38
CA CYS A 132 -9.46 3.13 14.75
C CYS A 132 -8.18 3.52 15.52
N SER A 133 -7.52 2.54 16.16
CA SER A 133 -6.31 2.75 16.97
C SER A 133 -5.23 3.59 16.27
N ARG A 134 -5.00 3.35 14.97
CA ARG A 134 -4.03 4.12 14.17
C ARG A 134 -4.48 5.56 13.93
N CYS A 135 -5.77 5.80 13.66
CA CYS A 135 -6.28 7.15 13.42
C CYS A 135 -6.33 7.98 14.71
N SER A 136 -6.53 7.33 15.86
CA SER A 136 -6.63 7.97 17.17
C SER A 136 -5.27 8.22 17.84
N ASP A 137 -4.17 7.77 17.23
CA ASP A 137 -2.80 8.01 17.69
C ASP A 137 -2.09 9.02 16.77
N PRO A 138 -1.69 10.20 17.27
CA PRO A 138 -0.95 11.20 16.50
C PRO A 138 0.39 10.72 15.90
N THR A 139 0.98 9.66 16.46
CA THR A 139 2.19 9.02 15.95
C THR A 139 1.91 7.86 15.01
N GLU A 140 0.63 7.55 14.76
CA GLU A 140 0.17 6.38 13.99
C GLU A 140 0.82 5.09 14.47
N MET A 141 0.66 4.77 15.76
CA MET A 141 1.23 3.59 16.41
C MET A 141 2.77 3.60 16.37
N GLY A 142 3.36 4.78 16.60
CA GLY A 142 4.80 4.97 16.61
C GLY A 142 5.47 4.88 15.23
N THR A 143 4.71 4.79 14.14
CA THR A 143 5.28 4.75 12.77
C THR A 143 5.66 6.13 12.24
N HIS A 144 5.03 7.18 12.77
CA HIS A 144 5.19 8.57 12.33
C HIS A 144 4.87 8.76 10.84
N MET A 145 3.89 8.02 10.32
CA MET A 145 3.51 8.05 8.92
C MET A 145 2.91 9.40 8.45
N SER A 146 2.50 10.26 9.37
CA SER A 146 2.05 11.62 9.08
C SER A 146 2.97 12.70 9.67
N SER A 147 4.06 12.35 10.37
CA SER A 147 4.87 13.36 11.07
C SER A 147 5.84 14.08 10.14
N LEU A 148 6.02 15.37 10.36
CA LEU A 148 7.05 16.18 9.68
C LEU A 148 8.28 16.37 10.58
N LYS A 149 9.46 16.55 9.99
CA LYS A 149 10.62 17.08 10.70
C LYS A 149 10.37 18.55 11.03
N CYS A 150 10.78 18.99 12.21
CA CYS A 150 10.64 20.38 12.61
C CYS A 150 11.59 21.28 11.81
N SER A 151 11.10 22.42 11.34
CA SER A 151 11.92 23.42 10.64
C SER A 151 12.62 24.41 11.57
N LYS A 152 12.43 24.28 12.89
CA LYS A 152 12.93 25.21 13.91
C LYS A 152 13.91 24.59 14.91
N CYS A 153 14.11 23.28 14.88
CA CYS A 153 15.10 22.58 15.71
C CYS A 153 15.46 21.23 15.10
N ASP A 154 16.64 20.71 15.42
CA ASP A 154 17.20 19.54 14.73
C ASP A 154 16.52 18.20 15.10
N ASN A 155 16.10 18.06 16.36
CA ASN A 155 15.60 16.78 16.89
C ASN A 155 14.07 16.70 16.95
N GLY A 156 13.37 17.77 16.56
CA GLY A 156 11.93 17.89 16.67
C GLY A 156 11.18 17.17 15.56
N VAL A 157 10.07 16.51 15.91
CA VAL A 157 9.04 16.08 14.97
C VAL A 157 7.74 16.82 15.25
N VAL A 158 7.01 17.16 14.20
CA VAL A 158 5.74 17.89 14.25
C VAL A 158 4.61 16.88 14.08
N VAL A 159 3.74 16.80 15.09
CA VAL A 159 2.61 15.85 15.19
C VAL A 159 1.32 16.60 15.51
N SER A 160 0.16 16.06 15.14
CA SER A 160 -1.13 16.64 15.53
C SER A 160 -1.35 16.56 17.04
N LEU A 161 -1.98 17.56 17.65
CA LEU A 161 -2.43 17.49 19.05
C LEU A 161 -3.69 16.61 19.20
N ASP A 162 -4.57 16.61 18.20
CA ASP A 162 -5.68 15.70 18.03
C ASP A 162 -5.69 15.18 16.58
N SER A 163 -5.43 13.89 16.36
CA SER A 163 -5.41 13.30 15.02
C SER A 163 -6.79 12.98 14.47
N LEU A 164 -7.84 13.11 15.28
CA LEU A 164 -9.23 12.94 14.87
C LEU A 164 -9.84 14.24 14.34
N ASP A 165 -9.29 15.39 14.71
CA ASP A 165 -9.70 16.70 14.19
C ASP A 165 -8.77 17.16 13.04
N PRO A 166 -9.27 17.29 11.79
CA PRO A 166 -8.45 17.77 10.68
C PRO A 166 -7.94 19.21 10.85
N GLU A 167 -8.61 20.03 11.65
CA GLU A 167 -8.22 21.42 11.91
C GLU A 167 -7.31 21.57 13.15
N SER A 168 -7.03 20.47 13.85
CA SER A 168 -6.18 20.44 15.03
C SER A 168 -4.82 21.09 14.77
N THR A 169 -4.29 21.77 15.78
CA THR A 169 -2.94 22.31 15.76
C THR A 169 -1.91 21.18 15.76
N TRP A 170 -0.89 21.33 14.95
CA TRP A 170 0.28 20.46 14.94
C TRP A 170 1.42 21.13 15.69
N LYS A 171 2.07 20.39 16.60
CA LYS A 171 3.11 20.92 17.49
C LYS A 171 4.39 20.09 17.39
N CYS A 172 5.53 20.78 17.44
CA CYS A 172 6.83 20.14 17.59
C CYS A 172 6.96 19.47 18.96
N THR A 173 7.60 18.30 19.00
CA THR A 173 7.89 17.55 20.23
C THR A 173 9.04 18.14 21.06
N HIS A 174 9.85 19.04 20.51
CA HIS A 174 11.09 19.52 21.13
C HIS A 174 11.23 21.06 21.22
N CYS A 175 10.33 21.83 20.61
CA CYS A 175 10.35 23.29 20.68
C CYS A 175 8.93 23.85 20.57
N ASP A 176 8.78 25.17 20.66
CA ASP A 176 7.46 25.83 20.66
C ASP A 176 6.83 25.99 19.26
N PHE A 177 7.48 25.48 18.21
CA PHE A 177 6.93 25.54 16.87
C PHE A 177 5.58 24.82 16.78
N SER A 178 4.59 25.50 16.21
CA SER A 178 3.28 24.95 15.90
C SER A 178 2.74 25.51 14.59
N THR A 179 1.79 24.79 13.97
CA THR A 179 1.17 25.14 12.70
C THR A 179 -0.23 24.53 12.61
N PRO A 180 -1.22 25.17 11.97
CA PRO A 180 -2.57 24.61 11.85
C PRO A 180 -2.62 23.38 10.93
N GLY A 181 -3.55 22.47 11.20
CA GLY A 181 -3.76 21.25 10.41
C GLY A 181 -4.06 21.52 8.94
N SER A 182 -4.79 22.58 8.62
CA SER A 182 -5.06 23.02 7.24
C SER A 182 -3.80 23.40 6.45
N ALA A 183 -2.73 23.89 7.11
CA ALA A 183 -1.45 24.12 6.45
C ALA A 183 -0.72 22.80 6.16
N ILE A 184 -0.77 21.84 7.09
CA ILE A 184 -0.22 20.48 6.88
C ILE A 184 -0.95 19.77 5.75
N LYS A 185 -2.28 19.86 5.70
CA LYS A 185 -3.09 19.27 4.63
C LYS A 185 -2.67 19.77 3.24
N LYS A 186 -2.46 21.08 3.08
CA LYS A 186 -1.97 21.65 1.81
C LYS A 186 -0.59 21.10 1.41
N VAL A 187 0.32 20.94 2.37
CA VAL A 187 1.62 20.30 2.12
C VAL A 187 1.43 18.85 1.67
N PHE A 188 0.55 18.11 2.34
CA PHE A 188 0.25 16.73 1.96
C PHE A 188 -0.35 16.63 0.57
N ASP A 189 -1.26 17.51 0.19
CA ASP A 189 -1.88 17.51 -1.14
C ASP A 189 -0.85 17.78 -2.25
N ILE A 190 0.09 18.72 -2.03
CA ILE A 190 1.16 19.03 -2.97
C ILE A 190 2.09 17.82 -3.15
N ILE A 191 2.50 17.17 -2.06
CA ILE A 191 3.40 16.02 -2.13
C ILE A 191 2.67 14.82 -2.74
N TYR A 192 1.42 14.57 -2.35
CA TYR A 192 0.62 13.48 -2.88
C TYR A 192 0.34 13.63 -4.39
N ALA A 193 0.15 14.86 -4.87
CA ALA A 193 0.04 15.13 -6.30
C ALA A 193 1.36 14.80 -7.03
N ALA A 194 2.52 15.16 -6.47
CA ALA A 194 3.82 14.83 -7.05
C ALA A 194 4.07 13.31 -7.10
N ILE A 195 3.65 12.56 -6.08
CA ILE A 195 3.73 11.10 -6.07
C ILE A 195 2.78 10.51 -7.12
N SER A 196 1.53 10.97 -7.17
CA SER A 196 0.57 10.52 -8.17
C SER A 196 1.08 10.75 -9.60
N SER A 197 1.76 11.86 -9.87
CA SER A 197 2.42 12.10 -11.15
C SER A 197 3.58 11.13 -11.40
N ALA A 198 4.40 10.85 -10.40
CA ALA A 198 5.48 9.86 -10.53
C ALA A 198 4.95 8.43 -10.77
N ASP A 199 3.87 8.05 -10.09
CA ASP A 199 3.23 6.74 -10.23
C ASP A 199 2.56 6.52 -11.59
N SER A 200 2.21 7.60 -12.29
CA SER A 200 1.74 7.52 -13.68
C SER A 200 2.84 7.14 -14.69
N VAL A 201 4.11 7.27 -14.30
CA VAL A 201 5.25 6.82 -15.10
C VAL A 201 5.55 5.37 -14.76
N THR A 202 5.29 4.51 -15.75
CA THR A 202 5.30 3.06 -15.65
C THR A 202 6.69 2.48 -15.94
N VAL A 203 6.82 1.15 -15.81
CA VAL A 203 8.09 0.42 -15.98
C VAL A 203 8.68 0.56 -17.39
N GLU A 204 7.84 0.82 -18.39
CA GLU A 204 8.23 1.00 -19.79
C GLU A 204 9.06 2.27 -20.02
N ALA A 205 9.07 3.20 -19.05
CA ALA A 205 9.94 4.39 -19.09
C ALA A 205 11.37 4.11 -18.60
N GLY A 206 11.70 2.87 -18.22
CA GLY A 206 13.06 2.47 -17.88
C GLY A 206 13.65 3.26 -16.69
N ALA A 207 14.89 3.71 -16.86
CA ALA A 207 15.62 4.56 -15.90
C ALA A 207 14.85 5.83 -15.47
N GLU A 208 14.03 6.41 -16.34
CA GLU A 208 13.27 7.63 -16.04
C GLU A 208 12.28 7.40 -14.88
N ALA A 209 11.65 6.22 -14.83
CA ALA A 209 10.70 5.86 -13.77
C ALA A 209 11.36 5.88 -12.38
N ILE A 210 12.61 5.42 -12.28
CA ILE A 210 13.42 5.47 -11.06
C ILE A 210 13.80 6.91 -10.74
N GLN A 211 14.37 7.63 -11.72
CA GLN A 211 14.90 8.97 -11.51
C GLN A 211 13.84 9.96 -11.03
N ILE A 212 12.61 9.88 -11.54
CA ILE A 212 11.50 10.73 -11.09
C ILE A 212 11.19 10.48 -9.61
N ARG A 213 11.10 9.21 -9.19
CA ARG A 213 10.79 8.86 -7.79
C ARG A 213 11.90 9.25 -6.83
N GLU A 214 13.16 9.02 -7.21
CA GLU A 214 14.34 9.47 -6.47
C GLU A 214 14.36 10.99 -6.30
N ASN A 215 14.00 11.74 -7.36
CA ASN A 215 13.91 13.20 -7.28
C ASN A 215 12.82 13.66 -6.30
N VAL A 216 11.69 12.96 -6.22
CA VAL A 216 10.64 13.25 -5.22
C VAL A 216 11.13 12.96 -3.81
N ILE A 217 11.81 11.82 -3.58
CA ILE A 217 12.43 11.52 -2.28
C ILE A 217 13.43 12.62 -1.91
N LYS A 218 14.37 12.93 -2.80
CA LYS A 218 15.40 13.97 -2.59
C LYS A 218 14.78 15.33 -2.27
N LYS A 219 13.66 15.68 -2.89
CA LYS A 219 12.97 16.95 -2.63
C LYS A 219 12.35 17.02 -1.23
N TYR A 220 11.82 15.91 -0.70
CA TYR A 220 11.00 15.94 0.52
C TYR A 220 11.61 15.21 1.74
N HIS A 221 12.72 14.47 1.59
CA HIS A 221 13.34 13.71 2.69
C HIS A 221 13.80 14.58 3.89
N SER A 222 14.09 15.86 3.68
CA SER A 222 14.47 16.81 4.72
C SER A 222 13.27 17.36 5.51
N VAL A 223 12.06 17.26 4.95
CA VAL A 223 10.81 17.77 5.53
C VAL A 223 10.02 16.64 6.19
N LEU A 224 10.03 15.45 5.60
CA LEU A 224 9.24 14.31 6.07
C LEU A 224 10.02 13.49 7.11
N HIS A 225 9.31 12.92 8.09
CA HIS A 225 9.89 11.88 8.94
C HIS A 225 10.39 10.70 8.08
N PRO A 226 11.51 10.01 8.41
CA PRO A 226 12.05 8.95 7.55
C PRO A 226 11.06 7.82 7.20
N ARG A 227 10.12 7.52 8.10
CA ARG A 227 9.04 6.52 7.94
C ARG A 227 7.70 7.13 7.47
N HIS A 228 7.70 8.38 7.00
CA HIS A 228 6.49 9.05 6.52
C HIS A 228 5.84 8.30 5.37
N ALA A 229 4.50 8.28 5.34
CA ALA A 229 3.65 7.66 4.33
C ALA A 229 4.16 7.82 2.90
N PHE A 230 4.40 9.06 2.49
CA PHE A 230 4.89 9.39 1.15
C PHE A 230 6.25 8.79 0.78
N LEU A 231 7.22 8.80 1.71
CA LEU A 231 8.51 8.16 1.46
C LEU A 231 8.34 6.63 1.41
N THR A 232 7.47 6.07 2.25
CA THR A 232 7.11 4.65 2.21
C THR A 232 6.46 4.25 0.89
N MET A 233 5.54 5.05 0.33
CA MET A 233 4.95 4.81 -0.99
C MET A 233 6.00 4.80 -2.10
N LEU A 234 6.90 5.80 -2.11
CA LEU A 234 7.98 5.89 -3.10
C LEU A 234 8.95 4.71 -2.98
N ARG A 235 9.32 4.30 -1.76
CA ARG A 235 10.16 3.11 -1.54
C ARG A 235 9.50 1.83 -2.02
N LEU A 236 8.18 1.67 -1.79
CA LEU A 236 7.46 0.49 -2.27
C LEU A 236 7.55 0.41 -3.80
N SER A 237 7.35 1.53 -4.49
CA SER A 237 7.46 1.59 -5.94
C SER A 237 8.91 1.36 -6.42
N LEU A 238 9.89 2.07 -5.85
CA LEU A 238 11.31 1.91 -6.21
C LEU A 238 11.84 0.50 -5.97
N SER A 239 11.41 -0.16 -4.88
CA SER A 239 11.81 -1.54 -4.58
C SER A 239 11.42 -2.53 -5.68
N GLN A 240 10.34 -2.23 -6.42
CA GLN A 240 9.87 -3.05 -7.54
C GLN A 240 10.40 -2.58 -8.90
N LEU A 241 11.08 -1.43 -8.98
CA LEU A 241 11.72 -0.92 -10.19
C LEU A 241 13.19 -1.32 -10.27
N TYR A 242 13.95 -1.13 -9.18
CA TYR A 242 15.35 -1.54 -9.12
C TYR A 242 15.47 -3.06 -9.33
N GLY A 243 16.26 -3.48 -10.31
CA GLY A 243 16.44 -4.87 -10.68
C GLY A 243 15.47 -5.39 -11.74
N ARG A 244 14.59 -4.55 -12.31
CA ARG A 244 13.55 -4.96 -13.27
C ARG A 244 13.39 -4.08 -14.50
N VAL A 245 13.98 -2.90 -14.50
CA VAL A 245 13.88 -1.96 -15.63
C VAL A 245 15.21 -1.89 -16.38
N ASP A 246 15.14 -1.56 -17.66
CA ASP A 246 16.31 -1.37 -18.51
C ASP A 246 17.31 -0.40 -17.87
N GLU A 247 18.60 -0.65 -18.05
CA GLU A 247 19.75 0.00 -17.37
C GLU A 247 19.87 -0.23 -15.85
N TYR A 248 18.89 -0.86 -15.22
CA TYR A 248 18.88 -1.17 -13.79
C TYR A 248 18.49 -2.63 -13.54
N GLU A 249 18.86 -3.54 -14.44
CA GLU A 249 18.72 -4.98 -14.22
C GLU A 249 19.60 -5.43 -13.05
N LEU A 250 19.17 -6.47 -12.34
CA LEU A 250 19.78 -6.83 -11.05
C LEU A 250 21.28 -7.17 -11.17
N ASP A 251 21.67 -7.80 -12.28
CA ASP A 251 23.06 -8.18 -12.57
C ASP A 251 23.96 -6.97 -12.85
N ASP A 252 23.38 -5.83 -13.24
CA ASP A 252 24.10 -4.59 -13.57
C ASP A 252 24.20 -3.61 -12.38
N LEU A 253 23.47 -3.86 -11.30
CA LEU A 253 23.43 -2.93 -10.17
C LEU A 253 24.74 -2.97 -9.36
N PRO A 254 25.39 -1.82 -9.13
CA PRO A 254 26.54 -1.77 -8.23
C PRO A 254 26.12 -1.98 -6.77
N ASP A 255 27.04 -2.48 -5.94
CA ASP A 255 26.79 -2.81 -4.52
C ASP A 255 26.11 -1.66 -3.75
N VAL A 256 26.49 -0.40 -4.00
CA VAL A 256 25.87 0.77 -3.35
C VAL A 256 24.37 0.93 -3.68
N VAL A 257 23.95 0.55 -4.89
CA VAL A 257 22.53 0.59 -5.29
C VAL A 257 21.79 -0.63 -4.73
N LEU A 258 22.44 -1.80 -4.65
CA LEU A 258 21.89 -2.97 -3.98
C LEU A 258 21.66 -2.69 -2.48
N GLU A 259 22.63 -2.07 -1.80
CA GLU A 259 22.51 -1.62 -0.41
C GLU A 259 21.37 -0.63 -0.24
N HIS A 260 21.23 0.32 -1.16
CA HIS A 260 20.11 1.25 -1.16
C HIS A 260 18.75 0.54 -1.26
N LYS A 261 18.64 -0.45 -2.16
CA LYS A 261 17.43 -1.29 -2.28
C LYS A 261 17.14 -2.07 -0.99
N VAL A 262 18.17 -2.62 -0.34
CA VAL A 262 18.04 -3.32 0.95
C VAL A 262 17.51 -2.39 2.04
N ASP A 263 18.06 -1.18 2.15
CA ASP A 263 17.64 -0.20 3.16
C ASP A 263 16.19 0.24 2.95
N MET A 264 15.78 0.44 1.70
CA MET A 264 14.39 0.73 1.38
C MET A 264 13.46 -0.40 1.82
N CYS A 265 13.78 -1.65 1.49
CA CYS A 265 12.97 -2.81 1.86
C CYS A 265 12.88 -2.99 3.38
N ARG A 266 13.99 -2.77 4.11
CA ARG A 266 14.00 -2.83 5.59
C ARG A 266 13.12 -1.74 6.22
N LEU A 267 13.18 -0.51 5.71
CA LEU A 267 12.32 0.59 6.17
C LEU A 267 10.84 0.33 5.85
N LEU A 268 10.54 -0.27 4.69
CA LEU A 268 9.19 -0.71 4.35
C LEU A 268 8.67 -1.74 5.36
N LEU A 269 9.44 -2.80 5.62
CA LEU A 269 9.05 -3.86 6.55
C LEU A 269 8.75 -3.32 7.96
N GLN A 270 9.57 -2.39 8.48
CA GLN A 270 9.32 -1.74 9.78
C GLN A 270 7.97 -1.01 9.85
N VAL A 271 7.51 -0.45 8.72
CA VAL A 271 6.20 0.21 8.64
C VAL A 271 5.10 -0.83 8.49
N LEU A 272 5.26 -1.80 7.58
CA LEU A 272 4.29 -2.85 7.30
C LEU A 272 4.01 -3.73 8.53
N ASP A 273 5.02 -4.00 9.37
CA ASP A 273 4.89 -4.72 10.64
C ASP A 273 3.83 -4.12 11.56
N VAL A 274 3.55 -2.82 11.44
CA VAL A 274 2.57 -2.10 12.26
C VAL A 274 1.25 -1.90 11.52
N ILE A 275 1.29 -1.41 10.28
CA ILE A 275 0.06 -0.93 9.61
C ILE A 275 -0.63 -1.96 8.72
N VAL A 276 0.10 -2.97 8.22
CA VAL A 276 -0.47 -4.07 7.43
C VAL A 276 0.15 -5.40 7.89
N PRO A 277 -0.07 -5.78 9.17
CA PRO A 277 0.71 -6.81 9.83
C PRO A 277 0.41 -8.21 9.31
N GLY A 278 1.36 -9.12 9.58
CA GLY A 278 1.23 -10.54 9.30
C GLY A 278 1.39 -10.87 7.82
N TYR A 279 0.64 -11.84 7.32
CA TYR A 279 0.79 -12.35 5.94
C TYR A 279 0.08 -11.46 4.92
N SER A 280 0.49 -10.18 4.84
CA SER A 280 0.00 -9.23 3.84
C SER A 280 0.74 -9.36 2.51
N ARG A 281 0.05 -9.00 1.43
CA ARG A 281 0.61 -9.05 0.08
C ARG A 281 1.84 -8.16 -0.05
N GLU A 282 1.78 -6.96 0.52
CA GLU A 282 2.84 -5.96 0.56
C GLU A 282 4.09 -6.51 1.27
N ARG A 283 3.91 -7.25 2.36
CA ARG A 283 5.02 -7.91 3.07
C ARG A 283 5.66 -8.98 2.19
N GLY A 284 4.86 -9.88 1.62
CA GLY A 284 5.36 -10.95 0.74
C GLY A 284 6.18 -10.39 -0.42
N MET A 285 5.66 -9.35 -1.08
CA MET A 285 6.36 -8.67 -2.17
C MET A 285 7.64 -7.99 -1.69
N THR A 286 7.61 -7.28 -0.57
CA THR A 286 8.81 -6.60 -0.04
C THR A 286 9.90 -7.59 0.36
N LEU A 287 9.54 -8.74 0.95
CA LEU A 287 10.50 -9.80 1.28
C LEU A 287 11.09 -10.44 0.01
N TYR A 288 10.26 -10.62 -1.02
CA TYR A 288 10.73 -11.07 -2.33
C TYR A 288 11.69 -10.04 -2.96
N GLU A 289 11.41 -8.74 -2.90
CA GLU A 289 12.35 -7.74 -3.41
C GLU A 289 13.65 -7.65 -2.58
N LEU A 290 13.59 -7.97 -1.29
CA LEU A 290 14.74 -7.92 -0.39
C LEU A 290 15.72 -9.08 -0.58
N HIS A 291 15.24 -10.29 -0.91
CA HIS A 291 16.10 -11.48 -0.95
C HIS A 291 17.21 -11.36 -2.02
N ALA A 292 16.85 -10.82 -3.17
CA ALA A 292 17.69 -10.73 -4.35
C ALA A 292 18.96 -9.87 -4.09
N PRO A 293 18.87 -8.59 -3.70
CA PRO A 293 20.06 -7.78 -3.46
C PRO A 293 20.92 -8.31 -2.31
N LEU A 294 20.33 -8.92 -1.27
CA LEU A 294 21.11 -9.57 -0.21
C LEU A 294 21.95 -10.74 -0.72
N LEU A 295 21.42 -11.54 -1.66
CA LEU A 295 22.15 -12.65 -2.26
C LEU A 295 23.33 -12.15 -3.10
N PHE A 296 23.12 -11.10 -3.89
CA PHE A 296 24.17 -10.49 -4.72
C PHE A 296 25.28 -9.90 -3.86
N LEU A 297 24.93 -9.13 -2.82
CA LEU A 297 25.91 -8.57 -1.89
C LEU A 297 26.71 -9.66 -1.17
N ALA A 298 26.07 -10.76 -0.77
CA ALA A 298 26.77 -11.90 -0.16
C ALA A 298 27.78 -12.54 -1.13
N ARG A 299 27.40 -12.72 -2.40
CA ARG A 299 28.28 -13.26 -3.45
C ARG A 299 29.42 -12.30 -3.81
N SER A 300 29.15 -10.99 -3.89
CA SER A 300 30.16 -9.95 -4.13
C SER A 300 31.23 -9.99 -3.03
N GLN A 301 30.80 -10.00 -1.76
CA GLN A 301 31.71 -10.06 -0.61
C GLN A 301 32.53 -11.35 -0.55
N TRP A 302 31.94 -12.48 -0.91
CA TRP A 302 32.66 -13.76 -0.98
C TRP A 302 33.70 -13.75 -2.09
N THR A 303 33.33 -13.30 -3.29
CA THR A 303 34.23 -13.17 -4.45
C THR A 303 35.38 -12.21 -4.18
N ALA A 304 35.12 -11.14 -3.42
CA ALA A 304 36.13 -10.18 -2.98
C ALA A 304 36.98 -10.67 -1.79
N ASN A 305 36.79 -11.90 -1.31
CA ASN A 305 37.44 -12.47 -0.11
C ASN A 305 37.23 -11.65 1.18
N VAL A 306 36.13 -10.91 1.27
CA VAL A 306 35.72 -10.17 2.48
C VAL A 306 35.08 -11.11 3.51
N ILE A 307 34.42 -12.17 3.03
CA ILE A 307 33.85 -13.24 3.84
C ILE A 307 34.34 -14.60 3.33
N ASP A 308 34.42 -15.58 4.22
CA ASP A 308 34.79 -16.96 3.90
C ASP A 308 33.55 -17.81 3.55
N ASP A 309 33.78 -19.11 3.28
CA ASP A 309 32.71 -20.06 2.93
C ASP A 309 31.65 -20.17 4.03
N ALA A 310 32.06 -20.11 5.30
CA ALA A 310 31.13 -20.10 6.42
C ALA A 310 30.27 -18.82 6.44
N GLY A 311 30.88 -17.67 6.17
CA GLY A 311 30.23 -16.37 6.09
C GLY A 311 29.21 -16.29 4.97
N VAL A 312 29.56 -16.70 3.75
CA VAL A 312 28.63 -16.68 2.62
C VAL A 312 27.49 -17.69 2.83
N LYS A 313 27.79 -18.87 3.38
CA LYS A 313 26.77 -19.87 3.72
C LYS A 313 25.77 -19.36 4.77
N SER A 314 26.25 -18.65 5.79
CA SER A 314 25.40 -18.00 6.79
C SER A 314 24.47 -16.97 6.15
N LYS A 315 25.00 -16.08 5.31
CA LYS A 315 24.19 -15.05 4.63
C LYS A 315 23.18 -15.65 3.65
N MET A 316 23.59 -16.64 2.87
CA MET A 316 22.68 -17.35 1.96
C MET A 316 21.55 -18.06 2.72
N THR A 317 21.82 -18.59 3.91
CA THR A 317 20.80 -19.19 4.78
C THR A 317 19.79 -18.15 5.28
N GLU A 318 20.24 -16.95 5.65
CA GLU A 318 19.35 -15.82 5.99
C GLU A 318 18.46 -15.45 4.79
N VAL A 319 19.04 -15.30 3.60
CA VAL A 319 18.30 -15.03 2.36
C VAL A 319 17.27 -16.12 2.07
N ALA A 320 17.62 -17.40 2.25
CA ALA A 320 16.70 -18.51 2.06
C ALA A 320 15.50 -18.44 3.01
N ASN A 321 15.70 -18.00 4.26
CA ASN A 321 14.59 -17.80 5.21
C ASN A 321 13.68 -16.65 4.80
N ILE A 322 14.25 -15.52 4.34
CA ILE A 322 13.47 -14.38 3.81
C ILE A 322 12.64 -14.82 2.60
N LEU A 323 13.27 -15.49 1.64
CA LEU A 323 12.60 -15.98 0.43
C LEU A 323 11.51 -17.01 0.78
N LYS A 324 11.75 -17.90 1.74
CA LYS A 324 10.76 -18.86 2.22
C LYS A 324 9.53 -18.18 2.81
N GLU A 325 9.70 -17.13 3.61
CA GLU A 325 8.58 -16.36 4.14
C GLU A 325 7.82 -15.65 2.99
N ALA A 326 8.53 -15.03 2.05
CA ALA A 326 7.94 -14.42 0.86
C ALA A 326 7.09 -15.44 0.07
N THR A 327 7.66 -16.60 -0.27
CA THR A 327 6.95 -17.68 -0.96
C THR A 327 5.73 -18.15 -0.19
N THR A 328 5.84 -18.32 1.13
CA THR A 328 4.72 -18.75 1.98
C THR A 328 3.56 -17.77 1.87
N ILE A 329 3.84 -16.46 1.97
CA ILE A 329 2.83 -15.42 1.90
C ILE A 329 2.22 -15.33 0.50
N LEU A 330 3.05 -15.25 -0.54
CA LEU A 330 2.62 -15.04 -1.92
C LEU A 330 1.88 -16.24 -2.50
N SER A 331 2.18 -17.47 -2.03
CA SER A 331 1.45 -18.69 -2.44
C SER A 331 -0.02 -18.72 -1.99
N LEU A 332 -0.42 -17.80 -1.11
CA LEU A 332 -1.82 -17.62 -0.69
C LEU A 332 -2.63 -16.81 -1.70
N GLU A 333 -1.97 -16.15 -2.66
CA GLU A 333 -2.64 -15.39 -3.72
C GLU A 333 -3.04 -16.34 -4.88
N PRO A 334 -4.12 -16.02 -5.62
CA PRO A 334 -4.53 -16.81 -6.77
C PRO A 334 -3.37 -16.94 -7.79
N PRO A 335 -3.12 -18.14 -8.34
CA PRO A 335 -2.00 -18.36 -9.26
C PRO A 335 -1.98 -17.42 -10.46
N GLU A 336 -3.14 -16.98 -10.93
CA GLU A 336 -3.28 -16.03 -12.05
C GLU A 336 -2.84 -14.59 -11.74
N THR A 337 -2.65 -14.21 -10.47
CA THR A 337 -2.17 -12.86 -10.14
C THR A 337 -0.66 -12.79 -10.29
N ILE A 338 -0.13 -11.56 -10.36
CA ILE A 338 1.31 -11.32 -10.42
C ILE A 338 2.01 -11.95 -9.20
N GLU A 339 1.40 -11.81 -8.03
CA GLU A 339 1.92 -12.36 -6.77
C GLU A 339 1.89 -13.89 -6.75
N GLY A 340 0.81 -14.50 -7.25
CA GLY A 340 0.72 -15.94 -7.41
C GLY A 340 1.80 -16.49 -8.35
N GLN A 341 2.04 -15.82 -9.49
CA GLN A 341 3.12 -16.17 -10.42
C GLN A 341 4.50 -16.00 -9.78
N ILE A 342 4.75 -14.90 -9.07
CA ILE A 342 6.00 -14.67 -8.34
C ILE A 342 6.22 -15.77 -7.30
N SER A 343 5.17 -16.27 -6.64
CA SER A 343 5.31 -17.35 -5.67
C SER A 343 5.88 -18.64 -6.29
N LEU A 344 5.53 -18.94 -7.55
CA LEU A 344 6.04 -20.10 -8.28
C LEU A 344 7.54 -19.96 -8.56
N VAL A 345 7.94 -18.80 -9.09
CA VAL A 345 9.35 -18.47 -9.36
C VAL A 345 10.16 -18.48 -8.07
N ALA A 346 9.66 -17.81 -7.02
CA ALA A 346 10.29 -17.75 -5.71
C ALA A 346 10.53 -19.15 -5.11
N ASN A 347 9.58 -20.08 -5.30
CA ASN A 347 9.72 -21.45 -4.82
C ASN A 347 10.82 -22.22 -5.58
N GLU A 348 10.96 -22.00 -6.88
CA GLU A 348 12.06 -22.57 -7.67
C GLU A 348 13.41 -21.98 -7.25
N SER A 349 13.52 -20.65 -7.15
CA SER A 349 14.72 -19.97 -6.66
C SER A 349 15.11 -20.43 -5.25
N LEU A 350 14.15 -20.68 -4.37
CA LEU A 350 14.39 -21.20 -3.03
C LEU A 350 14.98 -22.62 -3.05
N LYS A 351 14.52 -23.49 -3.95
CA LYS A 351 15.10 -24.84 -4.11
C LYS A 351 16.55 -24.76 -4.56
N GLN A 352 16.82 -23.99 -5.61
CA GLN A 352 18.16 -23.78 -6.15
C GLN A 352 19.11 -23.17 -5.11
N LEU A 353 18.62 -22.19 -4.32
CA LEU A 353 19.39 -21.58 -3.25
C LEU A 353 19.73 -22.59 -2.15
N ASN A 354 18.78 -23.43 -1.73
CA ASN A 354 19.02 -24.47 -0.73
C ASN A 354 19.99 -25.55 -1.22
N GLU A 355 19.98 -25.89 -2.51
CA GLU A 355 20.98 -26.79 -3.11
C GLU A 355 22.37 -26.15 -3.11
N SER A 356 22.46 -24.87 -3.49
CA SER A 356 23.72 -24.11 -3.47
C SER A 356 24.32 -24.01 -2.06
N ILE A 357 23.48 -23.82 -1.03
CA ILE A 357 23.91 -23.79 0.37
C ILE A 357 24.47 -25.15 0.84
N LYS A 358 23.95 -26.26 0.31
CA LYS A 358 24.43 -27.61 0.65
C LYS A 358 25.74 -27.95 -0.05
N SER A 359 26.00 -27.37 -1.23
CA SER A 359 27.23 -27.60 -1.99
C SER A 359 28.41 -26.72 -1.58
N LEU A 360 28.14 -25.60 -0.88
CA LEU A 360 29.14 -24.80 -0.15
C LEU A 360 29.52 -25.49 1.15
#